data_AF-A0A4R9K4E4-F1
#
_entry.id   AF-A0A4R9K4E4-F1
#
_cell.length_a   1.000
_cell.length_b   1.000
_cell.length_c   1.000
_cell.angle_alpha   90.00
_cell.angle_beta   90.00
_cell.angle_gamma   90.00
#
_symmetry.space_group_name_H-M   'P 1'
#
loop_
_entity.id
_entity.type
_entity.pdbx_description
1 polymer ?
#
loop_
_entity_poly.entity_id
_entity_poly.type
_entity_poly.pdbx_seq_one_letter_code
_entity_poly.pdbx_strand_id
1 'polypeptide(L)'
;MQYRPESKDILQAIQDLLMKDILPKMEGDDLLSYKTLVSWNMLGVLIREGEKEEENLMEDFKSFLKIPSIQNHITCKEEVFQSLSKKEKFKLLQDLNQELAQGLRISKNSDIHSAEWNHIKSTLKNNLAISNPRFTV
;
A
#
# COMPACT_ATOMS: atom_id res chain seq x y z
N MET A 1 -7.92 9.92 30.27
CA MET A 1 -6.88 9.58 29.28
C MET A 1 -6.69 10.78 28.38
N GLN A 2 -5.46 11.28 28.24
CA GLN A 2 -5.16 12.38 27.32
C GLN A 2 -5.02 11.78 25.92
N TYR A 3 -5.83 12.24 24.98
CA TYR A 3 -5.76 11.78 23.59
C TYR A 3 -4.43 12.25 22.98
N ARG A 4 -3.60 11.29 22.56
CA ARG A 4 -2.36 11.57 21.85
C ARG A 4 -2.64 11.35 20.36
N PRO A 5 -2.47 12.36 19.49
CA PRO A 5 -2.75 12.22 18.08
C PRO A 5 -1.84 11.16 17.45
N GLU A 6 -2.40 10.34 16.58
CA GLU A 6 -1.68 9.38 15.75
C GLU A 6 -1.11 10.07 14.51
N SER A 7 -0.20 9.40 13.80
CA SER A 7 0.42 9.93 12.57
C SER A 7 -0.61 10.40 11.55
N LYS A 8 -1.73 9.68 11.40
CA LYS A 8 -2.82 10.05 10.48
C LYS A 8 -3.48 11.38 10.86
N ASP A 9 -3.67 11.63 12.16
CA ASP A 9 -4.34 12.83 12.65
C ASP A 9 -3.46 14.05 12.39
N ILE A 10 -2.14 13.89 12.54
CA ILE A 10 -1.14 14.91 12.24
C ILE A 10 -1.10 15.20 10.73
N LEU A 11 -1.05 14.16 9.89
CA LEU A 11 -1.04 14.33 8.43
C LEU A 11 -2.33 15.00 7.93
N GLN A 12 -3.48 14.64 8.49
CA GLN A 12 -4.76 15.26 8.15
C GLN A 12 -4.80 16.74 8.57
N ALA A 13 -4.29 17.06 9.76
CA ALA A 13 -4.22 18.45 10.22
C ALA A 13 -3.31 19.31 9.32
N ILE A 14 -2.17 18.78 8.85
CA ILE A 14 -1.29 19.47 7.90
C ILE A 14 -2.01 19.64 6.55
N GLN A 15 -2.70 18.60 6.08
CA GLN A 15 -3.47 18.66 4.85
C GLN A 15 -4.54 19.78 4.90
N ASP A 16 -5.25 19.89 6.02
CA ASP A 16 -6.24 20.93 6.26
C ASP A 16 -5.61 22.32 6.29
N LEU A 17 -4.49 22.49 7.00
CA LEU A 17 -3.74 23.75 7.07
C LEU A 17 -3.32 24.23 5.67
N LEU A 18 -2.85 23.31 4.83
CA LEU A 18 -2.42 23.65 3.46
C LEU A 18 -3.56 24.23 2.65
N MET A 19 -4.78 23.69 2.76
CA MET A 19 -5.92 24.15 1.96
C MET A 19 -6.63 25.36 2.55
N LYS A 20 -6.80 25.39 3.87
CA LYS A 20 -7.61 26.40 4.55
C LYS A 20 -6.84 27.69 4.80
N ASP A 21 -5.55 27.58 5.13
CA ASP A 21 -4.78 28.72 5.63
C ASP A 21 -3.61 29.12 4.72
N ILE A 22 -2.98 28.17 4.02
CA ILE A 22 -1.78 28.42 3.21
C ILE A 22 -2.16 28.74 1.77
N LEU A 23 -2.92 27.87 1.08
CA LEU A 23 -3.26 28.03 -0.33
C LEU A 23 -3.89 29.40 -0.66
N PRO A 24 -4.84 29.95 0.14
CA PRO A 24 -5.42 31.27 -0.13
C PRO A 24 -4.40 32.41 -0.09
N LYS A 25 -3.30 32.24 0.64
CA LYS A 25 -2.23 33.24 0.74
C LYS A 25 -1.24 33.16 -0.42
N MET A 26 -1.29 32.09 -1.21
CA MET A 26 -0.43 31.90 -2.39
C MET A 26 -1.07 32.46 -3.67
N GLU A 27 -2.26 33.07 -3.59
CA GLU A 27 -2.94 33.71 -4.71
C GLU A 27 -2.03 34.73 -5.42
N GLY A 28 -1.97 34.64 -6.75
CA GLY A 28 -1.09 35.47 -7.58
C GLY A 28 0.28 34.86 -7.87
N ASP A 29 0.65 33.74 -7.23
CA ASP A 29 1.80 32.91 -7.61
C ASP A 29 1.30 31.52 -8.03
N ASP A 30 1.11 31.34 -9.34
CA ASP A 30 0.59 30.10 -9.94
C ASP A 30 1.48 28.89 -9.62
N LEU A 31 2.81 29.08 -9.63
CA LEU A 31 3.75 27.98 -9.40
C LEU A 31 3.69 27.51 -7.95
N LEU A 32 3.64 28.46 -7.01
CA LEU A 32 3.57 28.14 -5.58
C LEU A 32 2.21 27.56 -5.19
N SER A 33 1.13 28.09 -5.77
CA SER A 33 -0.23 27.54 -5.65
C SER A 33 -0.30 26.09 -6.13
N TYR A 34 0.28 25.82 -7.30
CA TYR A 34 0.34 24.47 -7.85
C TYR A 34 1.12 23.49 -6.93
N LYS A 35 2.30 23.88 -6.45
CA LYS A 35 3.09 23.03 -5.54
C LYS A 35 2.37 22.76 -4.21
N THR A 36 1.60 23.73 -3.72
CA THR A 36 0.76 23.56 -2.52
C THR A 36 -0.32 22.50 -2.75
N LEU A 37 -1.03 22.54 -3.89
CA LEU A 37 -2.04 21.54 -4.26
C LEU A 37 -1.44 20.14 -4.44
N VAL A 38 -0.25 20.03 -5.05
CA VAL A 38 0.46 18.75 -5.19
C VAL A 38 0.80 18.18 -3.81
N SER A 39 1.34 19.02 -2.91
CA SER A 39 1.69 18.61 -1.56
C SER A 39 0.47 18.13 -0.77
N TRP A 40 -0.65 18.87 -0.87
CA TRP A 40 -1.94 18.49 -0.30
C TRP A 40 -2.42 17.11 -0.80
N ASN A 41 -2.33 16.87 -2.11
CA ASN A 41 -2.73 15.60 -2.70
C ASN A 41 -1.83 14.44 -2.22
N MET A 42 -0.52 14.64 -2.19
CA MET A 42 0.44 13.63 -1.71
C MET A 42 0.23 13.26 -0.24
N LEU A 43 -0.11 14.22 0.62
CA LEU A 43 -0.51 13.91 2.00
C LEU A 43 -1.77 13.03 2.03
N GLY A 44 -2.76 13.31 1.18
CA GLY A 44 -3.95 12.47 1.06
C GLY A 44 -3.65 11.05 0.59
N VAL A 45 -2.66 10.88 -0.30
CA VAL A 45 -2.19 9.55 -0.71
C VAL A 45 -1.53 8.82 0.46
N LEU A 46 -0.64 9.47 1.21
CA LEU A 46 0.04 8.87 2.38
C LEU A 46 -0.95 8.47 3.49
N ILE A 47 -1.99 9.27 3.72
CA ILE A 47 -3.05 8.94 4.69
C ILE A 47 -3.78 7.66 4.26
N ARG A 48 -4.24 7.60 3.01
CA ARG A 48 -4.91 6.40 2.47
C ARG A 48 -4.00 5.18 2.44
N GLU A 49 -2.72 5.38 2.17
CA GLU A 49 -1.72 4.31 2.21
C GLU A 49 -1.67 3.71 3.61
N GLY A 50 -1.51 4.54 4.65
CA GLY A 50 -1.48 4.08 6.04
C GLY A 50 -2.78 3.43 6.50
N GLU A 51 -3.94 3.86 6.02
CA GLU A 51 -5.24 3.25 6.34
C GLU A 51 -5.39 1.84 5.75
N LYS A 52 -4.93 1.64 4.50
CA LYS A 52 -5.07 0.37 3.79
C LYS A 52 -3.91 -0.59 4.00
N GLU A 53 -2.80 -0.13 4.57
CA GLU A 53 -1.56 -0.89 4.62
C GLU A 53 -1.73 -2.25 5.32
N GLU A 54 -2.34 -2.27 6.50
CA GLU A 54 -2.54 -3.50 7.26
C GLU A 54 -3.50 -4.48 6.56
N GLU A 55 -4.58 -3.96 5.97
CA GLU A 55 -5.51 -4.74 5.17
C GLU A 55 -4.82 -5.35 3.94
N ASN A 56 -4.05 -4.54 3.20
CA ASN A 56 -3.29 -4.98 2.03
C ASN A 56 -2.25 -6.05 2.38
N LEU A 57 -1.51 -5.90 3.50
CA LEU A 57 -0.55 -6.91 3.96
C LEU A 57 -1.26 -8.25 4.24
N MET A 58 -2.44 -8.22 4.84
CA MET A 58 -3.24 -9.42 5.11
C MET A 58 -3.80 -10.05 3.83
N GLU A 59 -4.30 -9.25 2.89
CA GLU A 59 -4.77 -9.72 1.59
C GLU A 59 -3.67 -10.37 0.76
N ASP A 60 -2.50 -9.73 0.69
CA ASP A 60 -1.33 -10.26 -0.02
C ASP A 60 -0.91 -11.61 0.58
N PHE A 61 -0.83 -11.71 1.91
CA PHE A 61 -0.52 -12.98 2.58
C PHE A 61 -1.52 -14.08 2.24
N LYS A 62 -2.83 -13.78 2.30
CA LYS A 62 -3.89 -14.72 1.91
C LYS A 62 -3.81 -15.13 0.44
N SER A 63 -3.36 -14.23 -0.42
CA SER A 63 -3.15 -14.51 -1.84
C SER A 63 -1.96 -15.46 -2.03
N PHE A 64 -0.84 -15.23 -1.32
CA PHE A 64 0.32 -16.14 -1.36
C PHE A 64 -0.01 -17.57 -0.96
N LEU A 65 -0.88 -17.76 0.06
CA LEU A 65 -1.33 -19.09 0.48
C LEU A 65 -2.02 -19.90 -0.63
N LYS A 66 -2.55 -19.22 -1.66
CA LYS A 66 -3.24 -19.84 -2.81
C LYS A 66 -2.31 -20.14 -3.98
N ILE A 67 -1.04 -19.71 -3.93
CA ILE A 67 -0.07 -19.89 -5.00
C ILE A 67 0.70 -21.20 -4.76
N PRO A 68 0.49 -22.25 -5.58
CA PRO A 68 1.12 -23.55 -5.34
C PRO A 68 2.65 -23.50 -5.37
N SER A 69 3.24 -22.65 -6.22
CA SER A 69 4.69 -22.53 -6.36
C SER A 69 5.39 -21.96 -5.11
N ILE A 70 4.65 -21.25 -4.24
CA ILE A 70 5.20 -20.57 -3.05
C ILE A 70 4.78 -21.25 -1.76
N GLN A 71 3.77 -22.10 -1.79
CA GLN A 71 3.18 -22.72 -0.61
C GLN A 71 4.23 -23.39 0.31
N ASN A 72 5.27 -24.01 -0.28
CA ASN A 72 6.36 -24.65 0.46
C ASN A 72 7.33 -23.66 1.15
N HIS A 73 7.35 -22.40 0.72
CA HIS A 73 8.19 -21.33 1.28
C HIS A 73 7.48 -20.57 2.42
N ILE A 74 6.18 -20.82 2.62
CA ILE A 74 5.40 -20.17 3.67
C ILE A 74 5.66 -20.90 4.99
N THR A 75 6.35 -20.24 5.90
CA THR A 75 6.80 -20.81 7.18
C THR A 75 5.82 -20.59 8.33
N CYS A 76 4.83 -19.70 8.17
CA CYS A 76 3.88 -19.35 9.23
C CYS A 76 2.42 -19.48 8.77
N LYS A 77 1.52 -19.71 9.74
CA LYS A 77 0.07 -19.68 9.52
C LYS A 77 -0.48 -18.26 9.62
N GLU A 78 -1.73 -18.06 9.21
CA GLU A 78 -2.40 -16.77 9.23
C GLU A 78 -2.45 -16.17 10.65
N GLU A 79 -2.72 -16.97 11.68
CA GLU A 79 -2.80 -16.47 13.07
C GLU A 79 -1.45 -15.94 13.55
N VAL A 80 -0.36 -16.60 13.15
CA VAL A 80 1.00 -16.17 13.46
C VAL A 80 1.30 -14.88 12.70
N PHE A 81 0.97 -14.83 11.41
CA PHE A 81 1.18 -13.64 10.59
C PHE A 81 0.48 -12.41 11.16
N GLN A 82 -0.78 -12.53 11.60
CA GLN A 82 -1.53 -11.44 12.22
C GLN A 82 -0.83 -10.87 13.46
N SER A 83 -0.19 -11.74 14.24
CA SER A 83 0.53 -11.36 15.48
C SER A 83 1.89 -10.70 15.25
N LEU A 84 2.45 -10.79 14.04
CA LEU A 84 3.74 -10.21 13.70
C LEU A 84 3.69 -8.68 13.73
N SER A 85 4.82 -8.05 14.06
CA SER A 85 4.97 -6.61 13.88
C SER A 85 4.90 -6.25 12.39
N LYS A 86 4.51 -5.01 12.11
CA LYS A 86 4.46 -4.47 10.74
C LYS A 86 5.75 -4.69 9.95
N LYS A 87 6.91 -4.50 10.60
CA LYS A 87 8.22 -4.69 9.97
C LYS A 87 8.48 -6.15 9.60
N GLU A 88 8.04 -7.08 10.44
CA GLU A 88 8.16 -8.52 10.19
C GLU A 88 7.22 -8.98 9.09
N LYS A 89 5.96 -8.51 9.09
CA LYS A 89 4.99 -8.75 8.00
C LYS A 89 5.56 -8.32 6.65
N PHE A 90 6.06 -7.09 6.59
CA PHE A 90 6.66 -6.54 5.37
C PHE A 90 7.84 -7.38 4.89
N LYS A 91 8.76 -7.72 5.80
CA LYS A 91 9.93 -8.54 5.45
C LYS A 91 9.52 -9.92 4.91
N LEU A 92 8.57 -10.59 5.56
CA LEU A 92 8.10 -11.90 5.11
C LEU A 92 7.50 -11.82 3.70
N LEU A 93 6.59 -10.87 3.45
CA LEU A 93 5.98 -10.70 2.13
C LEU A 93 7.00 -10.29 1.07
N GLN A 94 8.02 -9.52 1.44
CA GLN A 94 9.11 -9.18 0.54
C GLN A 94 9.91 -10.42 0.14
N ASP A 95 10.23 -11.30 1.10
CA ASP A 95 10.95 -12.54 0.84
C ASP A 95 10.11 -13.48 -0.06
N LEU A 96 8.80 -13.64 0.23
CA LEU A 96 7.89 -14.43 -0.62
C LEU A 96 7.76 -13.87 -2.04
N ASN A 97 7.72 -12.55 -2.19
CA ASN A 97 7.72 -11.89 -3.50
C ASN A 97 9.02 -12.15 -4.28
N GLN A 98 10.17 -12.20 -3.60
CA GLN A 98 11.43 -12.54 -4.25
C GLN A 98 11.42 -13.98 -4.77
N GLU A 99 10.95 -14.93 -3.96
CA GLU A 99 10.77 -16.32 -4.38
C GLU A 99 9.79 -16.43 -5.57
N LEU A 100 8.65 -15.72 -5.52
CA LEU A 100 7.70 -15.66 -6.64
C LEU A 100 8.38 -15.20 -7.93
N ALA A 101 9.10 -14.07 -7.84
CA ALA A 101 9.73 -13.44 -8.99
C ALA A 101 10.83 -14.34 -9.57
N GLN A 102 11.58 -15.06 -8.74
CA GLN A 102 12.56 -16.04 -9.21
C GLN A 102 11.86 -17.22 -9.90
N GLY A 103 10.83 -17.78 -9.28
CA GLY A 103 10.03 -18.88 -9.86
C GLY A 103 9.42 -18.53 -11.21
N LEU A 104 8.89 -17.31 -11.36
CA LEU A 104 8.32 -16.83 -12.64
C LEU A 104 9.38 -16.65 -13.72
N ARG A 105 10.56 -16.13 -13.38
CA ARG A 105 11.66 -15.97 -14.36
C ARG A 105 12.20 -17.31 -14.87
N ILE A 106 12.26 -18.31 -13.99
CA ILE A 106 12.73 -19.67 -14.34
C ILE A 106 11.66 -20.40 -15.17
N SER A 107 10.42 -20.44 -14.68
CA SER A 107 9.32 -21.15 -15.34
C SER A 107 8.89 -20.51 -16.66
N LYS A 108 9.18 -19.20 -16.84
CA LYS A 108 8.68 -18.38 -17.97
C LYS A 108 7.17 -18.51 -18.16
N ASN A 109 6.45 -18.65 -17.04
CA ASN A 109 5.01 -18.86 -17.06
C ASN A 109 4.31 -17.66 -17.71
N SER A 110 3.70 -17.92 -18.86
CA SER A 110 3.00 -16.92 -19.69
C SER A 110 1.48 -17.01 -19.54
N ASP A 111 0.97 -17.89 -18.69
CA ASP A 111 -0.47 -18.01 -18.45
C ASP A 111 -0.98 -16.88 -17.56
N ILE A 112 -1.65 -15.93 -18.20
CA ILE A 112 -2.21 -14.71 -17.59
C ILE A 112 -3.31 -15.03 -16.55
N HIS A 113 -3.86 -16.24 -16.55
CA HIS A 113 -4.91 -16.69 -15.63
C HIS A 113 -4.37 -17.50 -14.45
N SER A 114 -3.05 -17.71 -14.37
CA SER A 114 -2.43 -18.45 -13.27
C SER A 114 -2.62 -17.74 -11.93
N ALA A 115 -2.50 -18.48 -10.83
CA ALA A 115 -2.63 -17.94 -9.48
C ALA A 115 -1.61 -16.81 -9.21
N GLU A 116 -0.39 -16.97 -9.74
CA GLU A 116 0.70 -16.00 -9.67
C GLU A 116 0.32 -14.68 -10.35
N TRP A 117 -0.19 -14.73 -11.57
CA TRP A 117 -0.57 -13.53 -12.32
C TRP A 117 -1.81 -12.85 -11.74
N ASN A 118 -2.75 -13.61 -11.18
CA ASN A 118 -3.91 -13.05 -10.48
C ASN A 118 -3.47 -12.30 -9.22
N HIS A 119 -2.53 -12.86 -8.45
CA HIS A 119 -1.94 -12.17 -7.29
C HIS A 119 -1.26 -10.86 -7.71
N ILE A 120 -0.36 -10.89 -8.69
CA ILE A 120 0.35 -9.70 -9.19
C ILE A 120 -0.62 -8.60 -9.64
N LYS A 121 -1.66 -8.96 -10.38
CA LYS A 121 -2.70 -8.02 -10.82
C LYS A 121 -3.46 -7.43 -9.65
N SER A 122 -3.79 -8.24 -8.65
CA SER A 122 -4.50 -7.79 -7.44
C SER A 122 -3.66 -6.79 -6.66
N THR A 123 -2.40 -7.13 -6.36
CA THR A 123 -1.48 -6.25 -5.64
C THR A 123 -1.24 -4.94 -6.42
N LEU A 124 -1.10 -5.01 -7.76
CA LEU A 124 -0.99 -3.81 -8.59
C LEU A 124 -2.25 -2.92 -8.51
N LYS A 125 -3.45 -3.51 -8.59
CA LYS A 125 -4.71 -2.76 -8.44
C LYS A 125 -4.82 -2.12 -7.07
N ASN A 126 -4.52 -2.86 -6.00
CA ASN A 126 -4.56 -2.35 -4.63
C ASN A 126 -3.60 -1.16 -4.45
N ASN A 127 -2.37 -1.27 -4.94
CA ASN A 127 -1.39 -0.19 -4.91
C ASN A 127 -1.85 1.05 -5.70
N LEU A 128 -2.40 0.85 -6.90
CA LEU A 128 -2.93 1.95 -7.72
C LEU A 128 -4.16 2.60 -7.07
N ALA A 129 -5.00 1.84 -6.37
CA ALA A 129 -6.19 2.35 -5.69
C ALA A 129 -5.87 3.30 -4.52
N ILE A 130 -4.69 3.18 -3.91
CA ILE A 130 -4.20 4.11 -2.87
C ILE A 130 -4.01 5.52 -3.47
N SER A 131 -3.35 5.58 -4.62
CA SER A 131 -3.02 6.84 -5.29
C SER A 131 -4.20 7.38 -6.12
N ASN A 132 -5.03 6.51 -6.67
CA ASN A 132 -6.13 6.87 -7.56
C ASN A 132 -7.38 6.01 -7.28
N PRO A 133 -8.44 6.62 -6.70
CA PRO A 133 -9.67 5.91 -6.35
C PRO A 133 -10.39 5.21 -7.53
N ARG A 134 -10.05 5.55 -8.78
CA ARG A 134 -10.63 4.87 -9.96
C ARG A 134 -10.29 3.39 -10.05
N PHE A 135 -9.28 2.92 -9.31
CA PHE A 135 -8.89 1.52 -9.24
C PHE A 135 -9.51 0.77 -8.06
N THR A 136 -10.36 1.42 -7.25
CA THR A 136 -11.15 0.74 -6.22
C THR A 136 -12.27 -0.04 -6.94
N VAL A 137 -12.16 -1.36 -7.00
CA VAL A 137 -13.17 -2.28 -7.57
C VAL A 137 -14.03 -2.82 -6.44
#